data_AF-A0A851I8C0-F1
#
_entry.id   AF-A0A851I8C0-F1
#
_cell.length_a   1.000
_cell.length_b   1.000
_cell.length_c   1.000
_cell.angle_alpha   90.00
_cell.angle_beta   90.00
_cell.angle_gamma   90.00
#
_symmetry.space_group_name_H-M   'P 1'
#
loop_
_entity.id
_entity.type
_entity.pdbx_description
1 polymer ?
#
loop_
_entity_poly.entity_id
_entity_poly.type
_entity_poly.pdbx_seq_one_letter_code
_entity_poly.pdbx_strand_id
1 'polypeptide(L)'
;MFNFFKKKNLKKDFKNTKTEKENIIINDNTIKKGLENLEIQLNQGNLDDEDLSKIYQEKAFLLKKINKIDDSIENLEKSLNYHKNLGEGYKTLLNLYNMKRAEAAKNGNDEMLQHWLKKLMK
;
A
#
# COMPACT_ATOMS: atom_id res chain seq x y z
N MET A 1 17.53 -45.81 24.87
CA MET A 1 16.74 -44.75 25.52
C MET A 1 17.13 -43.42 24.86
N PHE A 2 16.29 -42.92 23.95
CA PHE A 2 16.57 -41.69 23.18
C PHE A 2 16.17 -40.47 24.01
N ASN A 3 17.15 -39.75 24.56
CA ASN A 3 16.91 -38.46 25.19
C ASN A 3 16.84 -37.37 24.11
N PHE A 4 15.62 -36.99 23.77
CA PHE A 4 15.30 -35.80 23.00
C PHE A 4 15.35 -34.52 23.85
N PHE A 5 15.62 -33.40 23.17
CA PHE A 5 15.41 -31.99 23.56
C PHE A 5 16.51 -31.27 24.37
N LYS A 6 17.52 -30.75 23.65
CA LYS A 6 18.21 -29.51 24.02
C LYS A 6 17.63 -28.35 23.20
N LYS A 7 16.74 -27.57 23.80
CA LYS A 7 16.29 -26.26 23.27
C LYS A 7 17.36 -25.23 23.64
N LYS A 8 18.20 -24.82 22.67
CA LYS A 8 19.14 -23.71 22.85
C LYS A 8 18.64 -22.51 22.06
N ASN A 9 18.41 -21.43 22.81
CA ASN A 9 17.84 -20.15 22.40
C ASN A 9 18.46 -19.60 21.10
N LEU A 10 17.71 -19.63 19.99
CA LEU A 10 17.93 -18.70 18.89
C LEU A 10 17.29 -17.36 19.27
N LYS A 11 18.07 -16.49 19.91
CA LYS A 11 17.83 -15.05 19.81
C LYS A 11 18.06 -14.69 18.35
N LYS A 12 16.98 -14.68 17.56
CA LYS A 12 16.99 -14.05 16.24
C LYS A 12 16.96 -12.56 16.53
N ASP A 13 18.13 -11.95 16.46
CA ASP A 13 18.28 -10.50 16.44
C ASP A 13 17.42 -9.96 15.30
N PHE A 14 16.23 -9.48 15.65
CA PHE A 14 15.46 -8.58 14.81
C PHE A 14 16.31 -7.32 14.71
N LYS A 15 17.21 -7.29 13.72
CA LYS A 15 17.83 -6.07 13.24
C LYS A 15 16.67 -5.16 12.85
N ASN A 16 16.34 -4.27 13.78
CA ASN A 16 15.64 -3.03 13.53
C ASN A 16 16.42 -2.32 12.42
N THR A 17 16.06 -2.57 11.17
CA THR A 17 16.37 -1.67 10.08
C THR A 17 15.60 -0.41 10.42
N LYS A 18 16.30 0.51 11.11
CA LYS A 18 15.99 1.93 11.10
C LYS A 18 15.69 2.26 9.64
N THR A 19 14.41 2.46 9.35
CA THR A 19 13.98 3.14 8.15
C THR A 19 14.50 4.56 8.36
N GLU A 20 15.70 4.79 7.81
CA GLU A 20 16.16 6.12 7.50
C GLU A 20 15.02 6.74 6.71
N LYS A 21 14.34 7.71 7.35
CA LYS A 21 13.47 8.62 6.64
C LYS A 21 14.39 9.37 5.69
N GLU A 22 14.57 8.82 4.51
CA GLU A 22 14.97 9.58 3.34
C GLU A 22 13.93 10.70 3.25
N ASN A 23 14.30 11.88 3.77
CA ASN A 23 13.64 13.12 3.44
C ASN A 23 13.97 13.38 1.97
N ILE A 24 13.32 12.64 1.08
CA ILE A 24 13.20 12.98 -0.31
C ILE A 24 12.52 14.34 -0.27
N ILE A 25 13.24 15.39 -0.65
CA ILE A 25 12.64 16.68 -0.99
C ILE A 25 11.87 16.40 -2.28
N ILE A 26 10.69 15.81 -2.10
CA ILE A 26 9.72 15.61 -3.14
C ILE A 26 9.31 17.02 -3.54
N ASN A 27 9.50 17.37 -4.80
CA ASN A 27 9.02 18.64 -5.31
C ASN A 27 7.49 18.58 -5.31
N ASP A 28 6.87 19.02 -4.21
CA ASP A 28 5.42 18.93 -4.00
C ASP A 28 4.62 19.52 -5.18
N ASN A 29 5.20 20.51 -5.88
CA ASN A 29 4.60 21.09 -7.07
C ASN A 29 4.54 20.13 -8.27
N THR A 30 5.51 19.22 -8.44
CA THR A 30 5.46 18.25 -9.55
C THR A 30 4.44 17.17 -9.27
N ILE A 31 4.33 16.70 -8.03
CA ILE A 31 3.30 15.73 -7.64
C ILE A 31 1.91 16.34 -7.76
N LYS A 32 1.72 17.57 -7.29
CA LYS A 32 0.43 18.26 -7.40
C LYS A 32 -0.03 18.38 -8.86
N LYS A 33 0.85 18.84 -9.75
CA LYS A 33 0.57 18.90 -11.20
C LYS A 33 0.28 17.53 -11.80
N GLY A 34 1.01 16.49 -11.38
CA GLY A 34 0.75 15.11 -11.81
C GLY A 34 -0.65 14.64 -11.42
N LEU A 35 -1.07 14.90 -10.18
CA LEU A 35 -2.42 14.57 -9.70
C LEU A 35 -3.51 15.35 -10.45
N GLU A 36 -3.29 16.65 -10.71
CA GLU A 36 -4.20 17.48 -11.50
C GLU A 36 -4.35 16.95 -12.93
N ASN A 37 -3.24 16.56 -13.58
CA ASN A 37 -3.27 16.00 -14.93
C ASN A 37 -4.02 14.67 -15.00
N LEU A 38 -3.83 13.79 -14.01
CA LEU A 38 -4.54 12.52 -13.94
C LEU A 38 -6.05 12.74 -13.71
N GLU A 39 -6.41 13.74 -12.91
CA GLU A 39 -7.81 14.12 -12.71
C GLU A 39 -8.44 14.64 -14.02
N ILE A 40 -7.71 15.44 -14.79
CA ILE A 40 -8.16 15.88 -16.11
C ILE A 40 -8.37 14.68 -17.04
N GLN A 41 -7.44 13.73 -17.07
CA GLN A 41 -7.59 12.51 -17.89
C GLN A 41 -8.84 11.71 -17.52
N LEU A 42 -9.10 11.50 -16.22
CA LEU A 42 -10.31 10.81 -15.75
C LEU A 42 -11.61 11.50 -16.21
N ASN A 43 -11.58 12.82 -16.41
CA ASN A 43 -12.74 13.62 -16.81
C ASN A 43 -12.89 13.79 -18.32
N GLN A 44 -11.92 13.36 -19.15
CA GLN A 44 -11.96 13.55 -20.61
C GLN A 44 -13.02 12.69 -21.32
N GLY A 45 -13.49 11.59 -20.69
CA GLY A 45 -14.41 10.63 -21.30
C GLY A 45 -13.73 9.79 -22.40
N ASN A 46 -14.27 8.60 -22.68
CA ASN A 46 -13.70 7.61 -23.63
C ASN A 46 -12.47 6.81 -23.15
N LEU A 47 -12.31 6.62 -21.85
CA LEU A 47 -11.31 5.70 -21.32
C LEU A 47 -11.90 4.29 -21.24
N ASP A 48 -11.13 3.27 -21.66
CA ASP A 48 -11.49 1.88 -21.40
C ASP A 48 -11.06 1.46 -19.98
N ASP A 49 -11.42 0.24 -19.59
CA ASP A 49 -11.09 -0.29 -18.26
C ASP A 49 -9.57 -0.40 -18.02
N GLU A 50 -8.77 -0.63 -19.07
CA GLU A 50 -7.31 -0.73 -18.93
C GLU A 50 -6.69 0.66 -18.67
N ASP A 51 -7.15 1.68 -19.41
CA ASP A 51 -6.76 3.06 -19.22
C ASP A 51 -7.16 3.59 -17.84
N LEU A 52 -8.42 3.34 -17.43
CA LEU A 52 -8.90 3.68 -16.09
C LEU A 52 -8.04 3.01 -15.02
N SER A 53 -7.74 1.73 -15.18
CA SER A 53 -6.86 1.02 -14.27
C SER A 53 -5.48 1.66 -14.14
N LYS A 54 -4.84 2.02 -15.27
CA LYS A 54 -3.50 2.65 -15.27
C LYS A 54 -3.54 4.02 -14.58
N ILE A 55 -4.50 4.87 -14.92
CA ILE A 55 -4.62 6.22 -14.36
C ILE A 55 -4.84 6.17 -12.84
N TYR A 56 -5.75 5.30 -12.36
CA TYR A 56 -5.97 5.11 -10.93
C TYR A 56 -4.71 4.57 -10.22
N GLN A 57 -3.97 3.65 -10.84
CA GLN A 57 -2.72 3.13 -10.27
C GLN A 57 -1.66 4.25 -10.13
N GLU A 58 -1.46 5.05 -11.17
CA GLU A 58 -0.51 6.17 -11.16
C GLU A 58 -0.88 7.22 -10.11
N LYS A 59 -2.17 7.57 -10.03
CA LYS A 59 -2.69 8.49 -9.01
C LYS A 59 -2.39 7.97 -7.61
N ALA A 60 -2.60 6.68 -7.36
CA ALA A 60 -2.29 6.07 -6.07
C ALA A 60 -0.80 6.15 -5.72
N PHE A 61 0.10 5.95 -6.69
CA PHE A 61 1.54 6.04 -6.45
C PHE A 61 1.98 7.47 -6.09
N LEU A 62 1.40 8.48 -6.73
CA LEU A 62 1.63 9.88 -6.38
C LEU A 62 1.08 10.21 -4.98
N LEU A 63 -0.12 9.75 -4.64
CA LEU A 63 -0.71 9.93 -3.31
C LEU A 63 0.14 9.30 -2.20
N LYS A 64 0.66 8.09 -2.45
CA LYS A 64 1.59 7.42 -1.52
C LYS A 64 2.86 8.24 -1.26
N LYS A 65 3.42 8.89 -2.30
CA LYS A 65 4.63 9.73 -2.17
C LYS A 65 4.42 10.92 -1.24
N ILE A 66 3.21 11.48 -1.19
CA ILE A 66 2.84 12.58 -0.28
C ILE A 66 2.13 12.10 0.99
N ASN A 67 2.30 10.82 1.35
CA ASN A 67 1.74 10.20 2.55
C ASN A 67 0.21 10.27 2.67
N LYS A 68 -0.52 10.46 1.56
CA LYS A 68 -1.98 10.32 1.49
C LYS A 68 -2.34 8.85 1.30
N ILE A 69 -2.12 8.07 2.37
CA ILE A 69 -2.18 6.62 2.33
C ILE A 69 -3.60 6.09 2.05
N ASP A 70 -4.63 6.65 2.71
CA ASP A 70 -6.00 6.16 2.53
C ASP A 70 -6.50 6.41 1.10
N ASP A 71 -6.24 7.60 0.56
CA ASP A 71 -6.53 7.91 -0.84
C ASP A 71 -5.75 6.98 -1.79
N SER A 72 -4.48 6.68 -1.49
CA SER A 72 -3.67 5.75 -2.28
C SER A 72 -4.28 4.34 -2.32
N ILE A 73 -4.73 3.83 -1.16
CA ILE A 73 -5.43 2.54 -1.07
C ILE A 73 -6.70 2.55 -1.93
N GLU A 74 -7.55 3.58 -1.80
CA GLU A 74 -8.79 3.68 -2.55
C GLU A 74 -8.54 3.66 -4.07
N ASN A 75 -7.52 4.39 -4.53
CA ASN A 75 -7.20 4.44 -5.95
C ASN A 75 -6.60 3.11 -6.47
N LEU A 76 -5.82 2.38 -5.67
CA LEU A 76 -5.37 1.02 -6.05
C LEU A 76 -6.53 0.03 -6.08
N GLU A 77 -7.48 0.12 -5.14
CA GLU A 77 -8.70 -0.68 -5.15
C GLU A 77 -9.53 -0.42 -6.42
N LYS A 78 -9.69 0.86 -6.82
CA LYS A 78 -10.36 1.23 -8.06
C LYS A 78 -9.63 0.69 -9.29
N SER A 79 -8.32 0.86 -9.36
CA SER A 79 -7.49 0.34 -10.46
C SER A 79 -7.70 -1.17 -10.67
N LEU A 80 -7.59 -1.95 -9.61
CA LEU A 80 -7.75 -3.41 -9.67
C LEU A 80 -9.21 -3.85 -9.88
N ASN A 81 -10.18 -2.99 -9.59
CA ASN A 81 -11.58 -3.24 -9.93
C ASN A 81 -11.82 -3.14 -11.44
N TYR A 82 -11.19 -2.18 -12.12
CA TYR A 82 -11.24 -2.07 -13.58
C TYR A 82 -10.42 -3.17 -14.26
N HIS A 83 -9.18 -3.41 -13.82
CA HIS A 83 -8.34 -4.44 -14.41
C HIS A 83 -7.52 -5.21 -13.36
N LYS A 84 -8.01 -6.41 -13.01
CA LYS A 84 -7.35 -7.31 -12.07
C LYS A 84 -6.03 -7.83 -12.63
N ASN A 85 -4.94 -7.52 -11.95
CA ASN A 85 -3.63 -8.06 -12.24
C ASN A 85 -2.79 -8.19 -10.95
N LEU A 86 -1.76 -9.04 -10.97
CA LEU A 86 -0.86 -9.26 -9.81
C LEU A 86 0.44 -8.42 -9.92
N GLY A 87 0.35 -7.30 -10.63
CA GLY A 87 1.47 -6.40 -10.89
C GLY A 87 1.86 -5.54 -9.69
N GLU A 88 2.54 -4.43 -9.97
CA GLU A 88 3.04 -3.51 -8.94
C GLU A 88 1.91 -2.88 -8.11
N GLY A 89 0.78 -2.53 -8.75
CA GLY A 89 -0.40 -1.98 -8.05
C GLY A 89 -0.90 -2.92 -6.96
N TYR A 90 -1.10 -4.21 -7.28
CA TYR A 90 -1.53 -5.23 -6.32
C TYR A 90 -0.54 -5.41 -5.17
N LYS A 91 0.76 -5.55 -5.47
CA LYS A 91 1.80 -5.69 -4.43
C LYS A 91 1.85 -4.47 -3.51
N THR A 92 1.69 -3.27 -4.08
CA THR A 92 1.64 -2.02 -3.31
C THR A 92 0.42 -2.00 -2.40
N LEU A 93 -0.74 -2.40 -2.90
CA LEU A 93 -1.98 -2.46 -2.11
C LEU A 93 -1.85 -3.40 -0.91
N LEU A 94 -1.32 -4.62 -1.11
CA LEU A 94 -1.08 -5.56 -0.02
C LEU A 94 -0.13 -5.00 1.06
N ASN A 95 0.91 -4.28 0.64
CA ASN A 95 1.84 -3.64 1.57
C ASN A 95 1.14 -2.54 2.39
N LEU A 96 0.29 -1.72 1.76
CA LEU A 96 -0.47 -0.66 2.43
C LEU A 96 -1.51 -1.24 3.41
N TYR A 97 -2.22 -2.30 3.04
CA TYR A 97 -3.10 -3.02 3.97
C TYR A 97 -2.35 -3.58 5.18
N ASN A 98 -1.19 -4.21 4.96
CA ASN A 98 -0.37 -4.72 6.05
C ASN A 98 0.13 -3.60 6.97
N MET A 99 0.50 -2.45 6.42
CA MET A 99 0.89 -1.28 7.19
C MET A 99 -0.26 -0.81 8.09
N LYS A 100 -1.47 -0.64 7.52
CA LYS A 100 -2.66 -0.24 8.29
C LYS A 100 -3.07 -1.28 9.33
N ARG A 101 -2.92 -2.57 9.01
CA ARG A 101 -3.13 -3.68 9.96
C ARG A 101 -2.15 -3.60 11.14
N ALA A 102 -0.88 -3.32 10.88
CA ALA A 102 0.14 -3.18 11.92
C ALA A 102 -0.10 -1.95 12.81
N GLU A 103 -0.55 -0.83 12.22
CA GLU A 103 -0.96 0.37 12.95
C GLU A 103 -2.14 0.09 13.89
N ALA A 104 -3.18 -0.58 13.38
CA ALA A 104 -4.33 -0.97 14.19
C ALA A 104 -3.93 -1.88 15.37
N ALA A 105 -3.07 -2.88 15.12
CA ALA A 105 -2.54 -3.75 16.17
C ALA A 105 -1.76 -2.97 17.24
N LYS A 106 -0.91 -2.02 16.81
CA LYS A 106 -0.13 -1.18 17.72
C LYS A 106 -1.03 -0.30 18.60
N ASN A 107 -2.15 0.17 18.05
CA ASN A 107 -3.11 1.02 18.75
C ASN A 107 -4.17 0.24 19.54
N GLY A 108 -4.11 -1.11 19.56
CA GLY A 108 -5.13 -1.94 20.22
C GLY A 108 -6.51 -1.84 19.58
N ASN A 109 -6.60 -1.45 18.31
CA ASN A 109 -7.85 -1.32 17.58
C ASN A 109 -8.17 -2.65 16.86
N ASP A 110 -8.82 -3.56 17.57
CA ASP A 110 -9.17 -4.89 17.07
C ASP A 110 -10.13 -4.84 15.87
N GLU A 111 -11.06 -3.88 15.85
CA GLU A 111 -12.00 -3.70 14.73
C GLU A 111 -11.25 -3.40 13.43
N MET A 112 -10.36 -2.41 13.46
CA MET A 112 -9.56 -2.04 12.29
C MET A 112 -8.54 -3.12 11.92
N LEU A 113 -7.98 -3.83 12.91
CA LEU A 113 -7.11 -4.98 12.64
C LEU A 113 -7.85 -6.02 11.82
N GLN A 114 -9.07 -6.39 12.24
CA GLN A 114 -9.91 -7.36 11.52
C GLN A 114 -10.35 -6.83 10.16
N HIS A 115 -10.66 -5.54 10.05
CA HIS A 115 -10.98 -4.90 8.77
C HIS A 115 -9.85 -5.11 7.74
N TRP A 116 -8.61 -4.74 8.09
CA TRP A 116 -7.47 -4.85 7.18
C TRP A 116 -7.05 -6.30 6.93
N LEU A 117 -7.25 -7.20 7.90
CA LEU A 117 -7.03 -8.62 7.71
C LEU A 117 -7.98 -9.20 6.64
N LYS A 118 -9.26 -8.84 6.68
CA LYS A 118 -10.25 -9.28 5.67
C LYS A 118 -9.88 -8.80 4.26
N LYS A 119 -9.35 -7.59 4.14
CA LYS A 119 -8.88 -7.03 2.87
C LYS A 119 -7.70 -7.81 2.25
N LEU A 120 -6.84 -8.43 3.06
CA LEU A 120 -5.72 -9.27 2.58
C LEU A 120 -6.14 -10.66 2.08
N MET A 121 -7.36 -11.11 2.39
CA MET A 121 -7.86 -12.45 2.05
C MET A 121 -8.79 -12.46 0.83
N LYS A 122 -9.05 -11.30 0.24
CA LYS A 122 -9.84 -11.13 -0.99
C LYS A 122 -8.96 -11.23 -2.22
#